data_AF-A0A0M9DYC7-F1
#
_entry.id   AF-A0A0M9DYC7-F1
#
_cell.length_a   1.000
_cell.length_b   1.000
_cell.length_c   1.000
_cell.angle_alpha   90.00
_cell.angle_beta   90.00
_cell.angle_gamma   90.00
#
_symmetry.space_group_name_H-M   'P 1'
#
loop_
_entity.id
_entity.type
_entity.pdbx_description
1 polymer ?
#
loop_
_entity_poly.entity_id
_entity_poly.type
_entity_poly.pdbx_seq_one_letter_code
_entity_poly.pdbx_strand_id
1 'polypeptide(L)'
;MLDILEIARDDGKQQGIQQGFKQGMLQDAHEMLLHVLEEKIGVVPSRIVKKVQSINTRETLKGLLRQAVNCDDLSNFEGKLVLATI
;
A
#
# COMPACT_ATOMS: atom_id res chain seq x y z
N MET A 1 -27.08 -5.21 31.90
CA MET A 1 -27.29 -5.93 30.61
C MET A 1 -27.31 -4.95 29.44
N LEU A 2 -28.08 -3.85 29.53
CA LEU A 2 -28.05 -2.75 28.54
C LEU A 2 -26.65 -2.14 28.37
N ASP A 3 -25.93 -1.91 29.46
CA ASP A 3 -24.59 -1.28 29.41
C ASP A 3 -23.55 -2.11 28.66
N ILE A 4 -23.61 -3.45 28.74
CA ILE A 4 -22.66 -4.35 28.06
C ILE A 4 -22.87 -4.31 26.53
N LEU A 5 -24.13 -4.23 26.09
CA LEU A 5 -24.45 -4.13 24.66
C LEU A 5 -24.02 -2.80 24.06
N GLU A 6 -24.14 -1.71 24.83
CA GLU A 6 -23.69 -0.39 24.42
C GLU A 6 -22.16 -0.33 24.29
N ILE A 7 -21.44 -0.85 25.28
CA ILE A 7 -19.96 -0.97 25.24
C ILE A 7 -19.52 -1.80 24.03
N ALA A 8 -20.13 -2.97 23.81
CA ALA A 8 -19.77 -3.85 22.69
C ALA A 8 -20.01 -3.17 21.33
N ARG A 9 -21.08 -2.38 21.18
CA ARG A 9 -21.38 -1.62 19.96
C ARG A 9 -20.31 -0.54 19.72
N ASP A 10 -19.95 0.19 20.76
CA ASP A 10 -19.00 1.29 20.64
C ASP A 10 -17.58 0.77 20.36
N ASP A 11 -17.17 -0.33 20.99
CA ASP A 11 -15.93 -1.04 20.71
C ASP A 11 -15.87 -1.52 19.25
N GLY A 12 -16.95 -2.14 18.77
CA GLY A 12 -17.05 -2.58 17.37
C GLY A 12 -16.93 -1.42 16.38
N LYS A 13 -17.57 -0.28 16.67
CA LYS A 13 -17.45 0.94 15.85
C LYS A 13 -16.01 1.46 15.85
N GLN A 14 -15.35 1.51 17.01
CA GLN A 14 -13.96 1.95 17.10
C GLN A 14 -13.01 1.02 16.35
N GLN A 15 -13.18 -0.29 16.48
CA GLN A 15 -12.39 -1.28 15.74
C GLN A 15 -12.58 -1.15 14.24
N GLY A 16 -13.82 -0.99 13.78
CA GLY A 16 -14.13 -0.77 12.36
C GLY A 16 -13.46 0.49 11.79
N ILE A 17 -13.51 1.60 12.53
CA ILE A 17 -12.82 2.85 12.15
C ILE A 17 -11.31 2.64 12.06
N GLN A 18 -10.70 1.98 13.05
CA GLN A 18 -9.26 1.72 13.04
C GLN A 18 -8.84 0.79 11.89
N GLN A 19 -9.63 -0.25 11.60
CA GLN A 19 -9.37 -1.16 10.48
C GLN A 19 -9.50 -0.43 9.13
N GLY A 20 -10.58 0.33 8.94
CA GLY A 20 -10.80 1.13 7.73
C GLY A 20 -9.69 2.15 7.51
N PHE A 21 -9.24 2.83 8.57
CA PHE A 21 -8.12 3.77 8.49
C PHE A 21 -6.82 3.08 8.07
N LYS A 22 -6.48 1.94 8.68
CA LYS A 22 -5.28 1.15 8.30
C LYS A 22 -5.34 0.67 6.86
N GLN A 23 -6.50 0.18 6.41
CA GLN A 23 -6.70 -0.28 5.04
C GLN A 23 -6.61 0.88 4.03
N GLY A 24 -7.22 2.02 4.33
CA GLY A 24 -7.15 3.21 3.48
C GLY A 24 -5.71 3.73 3.35
N MET A 25 -4.94 3.75 4.44
CA MET A 25 -3.52 4.12 4.40
C MET A 25 -2.65 3.16 3.57
N LEU A 26 -3.01 1.88 3.52
CA LEU A 26 -2.31 0.88 2.71
C LEU A 26 -2.65 1.07 1.22
N GLN A 27 -3.94 1.25 0.89
CA GLN A 27 -4.41 1.52 -0.47
C GLN A 27 -3.79 2.80 -1.04
N ASP A 28 -3.79 3.89 -0.26
CA ASP A 28 -3.13 5.15 -0.63
C ASP A 28 -1.64 4.95 -0.95
N ALA A 29 -0.93 4.13 -0.16
CA ALA A 29 0.48 3.85 -0.42
C ALA A 29 0.71 3.04 -1.71
N HIS A 30 -0.21 2.15 -2.09
CA HIS A 30 -0.17 1.47 -3.39
C HIS A 30 -0.40 2.45 -4.54
N GLU A 31 -1.46 3.26 -4.45
CA GLU A 31 -1.83 4.23 -5.48
C GLU A 31 -0.70 5.23 -5.71
N MET A 32 -0.11 5.79 -4.65
CA MET A 32 1.01 6.72 -4.75
C MET A 32 2.24 6.10 -5.42
N LEU A 33 2.55 4.84 -5.12
CA LEU A 33 3.67 4.14 -5.76
C LEU A 33 3.41 3.91 -7.25
N LEU A 34 2.23 3.41 -7.61
CA LEU A 34 1.88 3.17 -9.01
C LEU A 34 1.86 4.47 -9.81
N HIS A 35 1.29 5.54 -9.25
CA HIS A 35 1.24 6.84 -9.88
C HIS A 35 2.65 7.40 -10.15
N VAL A 36 3.57 7.32 -9.18
CA VAL A 36 4.96 7.74 -9.42
C VAL A 36 5.65 6.91 -10.50
N LEU A 37 5.40 5.59 -10.55
CA LEU A 37 5.94 4.74 -11.60
C LEU A 37 5.37 5.11 -12.98
N GLU A 38 4.08 5.43 -13.04
CA GLU A 38 3.42 5.89 -14.27
C GLU A 38 3.99 7.22 -14.77
N GLU A 39 4.18 8.19 -13.88
CA GLU A 39 4.75 9.50 -14.21
C GLU A 39 6.22 9.41 -14.65
N LYS A 40 7.01 8.56 -13.98
CA LYS A 40 8.47 8.48 -14.20
C LYS A 40 8.85 7.61 -15.38
N ILE A 41 8.11 6.53 -15.61
CA ILE A 41 8.52 5.44 -16.51
C ILE A 41 7.46 5.16 -17.58
N GLY A 42 6.30 5.81 -17.51
CA GLY A 42 5.17 5.59 -18.42
C GLY A 42 4.36 4.36 -18.04
N VAL A 43 3.80 3.66 -19.03
CA VAL A 43 2.86 2.55 -18.79
C VAL A 43 3.51 1.45 -17.94
N VAL A 44 2.97 1.24 -16.74
CA VAL A 44 3.46 0.22 -15.81
C VAL A 44 2.90 -1.16 -16.22
N PRO A 45 3.76 -2.16 -16.50
CA PRO A 45 3.29 -3.49 -16.87
C PRO A 45 2.46 -4.15 -15.78
N SER A 46 1.40 -4.86 -16.17
CA SER A 46 0.47 -5.52 -15.24
C SER A 46 1.15 -6.47 -14.23
N ARG A 47 2.28 -7.08 -14.60
CA ARG A 47 3.11 -7.89 -13.69
C ARG A 47 3.69 -7.09 -12.52
N ILE A 48 4.08 -5.83 -12.72
CA ILE A 48 4.56 -4.93 -11.67
C ILE A 48 3.40 -4.50 -10.80
N VAL A 49 2.28 -4.11 -11.42
CA VAL A 49 1.06 -3.73 -10.70
C VAL A 49 0.64 -4.81 -9.72
N LYS A 50 0.55 -6.07 -10.17
CA LYS A 50 0.19 -7.22 -9.32
C LYS A 50 1.18 -7.45 -8.19
N LYS A 51 2.49 -7.33 -8.45
CA LYS A 51 3.51 -7.45 -7.40
C LYS A 51 3.37 -6.33 -6.36
N VAL A 52 3.24 -5.08 -6.79
CA VAL A 52 3.02 -3.95 -5.88
C VAL A 52 1.77 -4.18 -5.03
N GLN A 53 0.65 -4.60 -5.64
CA GLN A 53 -0.61 -4.87 -4.95
C GLN A 53 -0.55 -6.05 -3.96
N SER A 54 0.43 -6.95 -4.09
CA SER A 54 0.62 -8.05 -3.12
C SER A 54 1.30 -7.62 -1.82
N ILE A 55 1.87 -6.40 -1.75
CA ILE A 55 2.61 -5.91 -0.59
C ILE A 55 1.62 -5.38 0.46
N ASN A 56 1.49 -6.08 1.59
CA ASN A 56 0.54 -5.72 2.65
C ASN A 56 1.11 -4.77 3.72
N THR A 57 2.33 -4.25 3.51
CA THR A 57 3.04 -3.41 4.48
C THR A 57 3.29 -2.03 3.92
N ARG A 58 2.70 -1.01 4.57
CA ARG A 58 2.81 0.40 4.16
C ARG A 58 4.25 0.89 4.16
N GLU A 59 5.06 0.44 5.10
CA GLU A 59 6.47 0.81 5.24
C GLU A 59 7.29 0.36 4.03
N THR A 60 7.05 -0.86 3.54
CA THR A 60 7.67 -1.39 2.33
C THR A 60 7.30 -0.56 1.10
N LEU A 61 6.01 -0.23 0.95
CA LEU A 61 5.53 0.63 -0.15
C LEU A 61 6.16 2.02 -0.11
N LYS A 62 6.29 2.64 1.06
CA LYS A 62 6.99 3.92 1.22
C LYS A 62 8.46 3.84 0.85
N GLY A 63 9.14 2.75 1.19
CA GLY A 63 10.52 2.49 0.80
C GLY A 63 10.66 2.42 -0.72
N LEU A 64 9.78 1.64 -1.36
CA LEU A 64 9.72 1.52 -2.82
C LEU A 64 9.38 2.85 -3.50
N LEU A 65 8.48 3.65 -2.95
CA LEU A 65 8.13 4.97 -3.47
C LEU A 65 9.36 5.89 -3.54
N ARG A 66 10.16 5.95 -2.46
CA ARG A 66 11.41 6.73 -2.46
C ARG A 66 12.38 6.25 -3.54
N GLN A 67 12.42 4.95 -3.81
CA GLN A 67 13.27 4.40 -4.86
C GLN A 67 12.71 4.71 -6.25
N ALA A 68 11.39 4.64 -6.46
CA ALA A 68 10.72 4.95 -7.71
C ALA A 68 10.96 6.41 -8.15
N VAL A 69 10.92 7.36 -7.22
CA VAL A 69 11.22 8.78 -7.50
C VAL A 69 12.65 8.98 -8.04
N ASN A 70 13.58 8.10 -7.69
CA ASN A 70 14.98 8.17 -8.12
C ASN A 70 15.34 7.17 -9.24
N CYS A 71 14.37 6.41 -9.75
CA CYS A 71 14.59 5.51 -10.88
C CYS A 71 14.25 6.22 -12.19
N ASP A 72 15.13 6.07 -13.18
CA ASP A 72 14.93 6.58 -14.54
C ASP A 72 14.47 5.47 -15.50
N ASP A 73 14.51 4.20 -15.05
CA ASP A 73 14.14 3.03 -15.85
C ASP A 73 13.40 1.95 -15.04
N LEU A 74 12.57 1.17 -15.74
CA LEU A 74 11.72 0.14 -15.13
C LEU A 74 12.51 -1.08 -14.63
N SER A 75 13.59 -1.44 -15.30
CA SER A 75 14.38 -2.64 -14.99
C SER A 75 15.05 -2.52 -13.62
N ASN A 76 15.60 -1.34 -13.32
CA ASN A 76 16.19 -1.01 -12.03
C ASN A 76 15.15 -1.08 -10.90
N PHE A 77 13.95 -0.54 -11.14
CA PHE A 77 12.86 -0.64 -10.18
C PHE A 77 12.40 -2.09 -9.95
N GLU A 78 12.27 -2.88 -11.02
CA GLU A 78 11.83 -4.27 -10.92
C GLU A 78 12.76 -5.13 -10.05
N GLY A 79 14.08 -4.94 -10.15
CA GLY A 79 15.04 -5.63 -9.28
C GLY A 79 14.82 -5.33 -7.80
N LYS A 80 14.56 -4.07 -7.45
CA LYS A 80 14.23 -3.64 -6.09
C LYS A 80 12.90 -4.19 -5.61
N LEU A 81 11.89 -4.22 -6.48
CA LEU A 81 10.58 -4.78 -6.19
C LEU A 81 10.65 -6.28 -5.89
N VAL A 82 11.46 -7.03 -6.65
CA VAL A 82 11.69 -8.46 -6.39
C VAL A 82 12.18 -8.63 -4.95
N LEU A 83 13.24 -7.94 -4.53
CA LEU A 83 13.78 -8.05 -3.17
C LEU A 83 12.77 -7.73 -2.06
N ALA A 84 11.82 -6.84 -2.33
CA ALA A 84 10.78 -6.45 -1.38
C ALA A 84 9.60 -7.44 -1.29
N THR A 85 9.55 -8.43 -2.18
CA THR A 85 8.45 -9.42 -2.30
C THR A 85 8.90 -10.87 -2.08
N ILE A 86 10.16 -11.08 -1.65
CA ILE A 86 10.71 -12.39 -1.24
C ILE A 86 10.34 -12.68 0.22
#